data_AF-A0A0X8CJX1-F1
#
_entry.id   AF-A0A0X8CJX1-F1
#
_cell.length_a   1.000
_cell.length_b   1.000
_cell.length_c   1.000
_cell.angle_alpha   90.00
_cell.angle_beta   90.00
_cell.angle_gamma   90.00
#
_symmetry.space_group_name_H-M   'P 1'
#
loop_
_entity.id
_entity.type
_entity.pdbx_description
1 polymer ?
#
loop_
_entity_poly.entity_id
_entity_poly.type
_entity_poly.pdbx_seq_one_letter_code
_entity_poly.pdbx_strand_id
1 'polypeptide(L)'
;MLDPNSSDFARYVQTCCVDAGFLPKVSQQVVDAQSIPSLIAAGFGVALVPQSIARFTTTDIVFRPIRPSPPTADVFLVFRKDETSMVVHNFIKLALRYLNQRRD
;
A
#
# COMPACT_ATOMS: atom_id res chain seq x y z
N MET A 1 16.72 -2.45 8.88
CA MET A 1 16.45 -2.90 7.49
C MET A 1 14.96 -3.13 7.38
N LEU A 2 14.33 -2.85 6.23
CA LEU A 2 12.92 -3.20 6.01
C LEU A 2 12.81 -4.72 6.12
N ASP A 3 12.02 -5.24 7.04
CA ASP A 3 11.88 -6.69 7.23
C ASP A 3 11.08 -7.31 6.07
N PRO A 4 11.72 -8.05 5.16
CA PRO A 4 11.04 -8.63 4.00
C PRO A 4 10.13 -9.80 4.38
N ASN A 5 10.20 -10.30 5.62
CA ASN A 5 9.35 -11.39 6.08
C ASN A 5 8.09 -10.89 6.81
N SER A 6 7.97 -9.57 7.00
CA SER A 6 6.77 -8.97 7.61
C SER A 6 5.53 -9.06 6.71
N SER A 7 5.71 -8.95 5.39
CA SER A 7 4.64 -9.11 4.38
C SER A 7 5.22 -9.22 2.97
N ASP A 8 4.45 -9.79 2.04
CA ASP A 8 4.81 -9.80 0.62
C ASP A 8 4.93 -8.39 0.03
N PHE A 9 4.14 -7.44 0.53
CA PHE A 9 4.22 -6.04 0.15
C PHE A 9 5.56 -5.40 0.57
N ALA A 10 6.00 -5.64 1.81
CA ALA A 10 7.30 -5.14 2.30
C ALA A 10 8.46 -5.70 1.48
N ARG A 11 8.42 -6.99 1.13
CA ARG A 11 9.40 -7.63 0.25
C ARG A 11 9.40 -7.02 -1.15
N TYR A 12 8.23 -6.80 -1.73
CA TYR A 12 8.09 -6.16 -3.03
C TYR A 12 8.71 -4.76 -3.05
N VAL A 13 8.37 -3.91 -2.06
CA VAL A 13 8.94 -2.56 -1.94
C VAL A 13 10.47 -2.60 -1.77
N GLN A 14 11.00 -3.51 -0.96
CA GLN A 14 12.45 -3.67 -0.83
C GLN A 14 13.10 -4.05 -2.17
N THR A 15 12.48 -4.96 -2.92
CA THR A 15 12.96 -5.36 -4.26
C THR A 15 13.00 -4.16 -5.20
N CYS A 16 11.93 -3.35 -5.25
CA CYS A 16 11.92 -2.13 -6.05
C CYS A 16 13.03 -1.13 -5.68
N CYS A 17 13.36 -0.99 -4.40
CA CYS A 17 14.49 -0.13 -3.97
C CYS A 17 15.83 -0.69 -4.49
N VAL A 18 16.03 -2.01 -4.37
CA VAL A 18 17.25 -2.70 -4.83
C VAL A 18 17.41 -2.56 -6.34
N ASP A 19 16.33 -2.77 -7.10
CA ASP A 19 16.31 -2.61 -8.56
C ASP A 19 16.60 -1.16 -8.98
N ALA A 20 16.20 -0.19 -8.15
CA ALA A 20 16.55 1.23 -8.32
C ALA A 20 18.00 1.57 -7.88
N GLY A 21 18.78 0.58 -7.43
CA GLY A 21 20.20 0.72 -7.11
C GLY A 21 20.52 1.11 -5.67
N PHE A 22 19.58 0.98 -4.73
CA PHE A 22 19.84 1.31 -3.33
C PHE A 22 19.18 0.35 -2.33
N LEU A 23 19.79 0.23 -1.14
CA LEU A 23 19.19 -0.47 0.00
C LEU A 23 18.53 0.54 0.95
N PRO A 24 17.24 0.36 1.33
CA PRO A 24 16.56 1.32 2.18
C PRO A 24 17.14 1.28 3.62
N LYS A 25 17.54 2.45 4.13
CA LYS A 25 17.95 2.64 5.52
C LYS A 25 16.73 2.94 6.38
N VAL A 26 16.16 1.90 6.98
CA VAL A 26 14.92 2.00 7.75
C VAL A 26 15.21 2.48 9.17
N SER A 27 14.67 3.65 9.53
CA SER A 27 14.72 4.23 10.87
C SER A 27 13.67 3.63 11.81
N GLN A 28 12.48 3.36 11.29
CA GLN A 28 11.33 2.82 12.03
C GLN A 28 10.58 1.80 11.20
N GLN A 29 10.18 0.70 11.84
CA GLN A 29 9.27 -0.27 11.26
C GLN A 29 7.92 -0.12 11.95
N VAL A 30 6.87 0.08 11.16
CA VAL A 30 5.50 0.23 11.65
C VAL A 30 4.65 -0.95 11.18
N VAL A 31 3.73 -1.37 12.04
CA VAL A 31 2.75 -2.42 11.72
C VAL A 31 1.52 -1.81 11.05
N ASP A 32 1.07 -0.65 11.54
CA ASP A 32 -0.10 0.03 11.02
C ASP A 32 0.30 1.20 10.11
N ALA A 33 -0.06 1.10 8.83
CA ALA A 33 0.21 2.13 7.83
C ALA A 33 -0.49 3.47 8.16
N GLN A 34 -1.57 3.48 8.93
CA GLN A 34 -2.26 4.71 9.36
C GLN A 34 -1.42 5.55 10.33
N SER A 35 -0.42 4.96 10.99
CA SER A 35 0.49 5.67 11.90
C SER A 35 1.62 6.42 11.18
N ILE A 36 1.88 6.08 9.92
CA ILE A 36 2.98 6.65 9.12
C ILE A 36 2.90 8.19 9.05
N PRO A 37 1.73 8.81 8.74
CA PRO A 37 1.63 10.26 8.70
C PRO A 37 2.09 10.94 9.99
N SER A 38 1.63 10.46 11.15
CA SER A 38 2.00 11.04 12.45
C SER A 38 3.50 10.99 12.73
N LEU A 39 4.18 9.89 12.35
CA LEU A 39 5.62 9.77 12.49
C LEU A 39 6.39 10.72 11.57
N ILE A 40 5.91 10.91 10.33
CA ILE A 40 6.48 11.88 9.39
C ILE A 40 6.32 13.30 9.94
N ALA A 41 5.11 13.66 10.40
CA ALA A 41 4.84 14.96 11.02
C ALA A 41 5.72 15.21 12.26
N ALA A 42 6.05 14.15 13.01
CA ALA A 42 6.97 14.21 14.16
C ALA A 42 8.47 14.24 13.76
N GLY A 43 8.80 14.24 12.47
CA GLY A 43 10.18 14.40 11.98
C GLY A 43 10.98 13.10 11.84
N PHE A 44 10.33 11.92 11.84
CA PHE A 44 11.04 10.64 11.71
C PHE A 44 11.54 10.33 10.28
N GLY A 45 11.22 11.19 9.31
CA GLY A 45 11.74 11.13 7.95
C GLY A 45 10.64 11.03 6.88
N VAL A 46 10.80 10.10 5.95
CA VAL A 46 9.89 9.88 4.81
C VAL A 46 9.50 8.41 4.72
N ALA A 47 8.38 8.12 4.05
CA ALA A 47 7.93 6.75 3.81
C ALA A 47 7.40 6.58 2.37
N LEU A 48 7.53 5.36 1.85
CA LEU A 48 6.82 4.93 0.65
C LEU A 48 5.47 4.36 1.08
N VAL A 49 4.37 4.93 0.56
CA VAL A 49 3.01 4.53 0.92
C VAL A 49 2.12 4.42 -0.31
N PRO A 50 1.12 3.52 -0.31
CA PRO A 50 0.06 3.55 -1.31
C PRO A 50 -0.68 4.89 -1.31
N GLN A 51 -1.14 5.34 -2.49
CA GLN A 51 -1.88 6.61 -2.61
C GLN A 51 -3.12 6.67 -1.71
N SER A 52 -3.72 5.53 -1.38
CA SER A 52 -4.88 5.45 -0.47
C SER A 52 -4.57 6.00 0.94
N ILE A 53 -3.32 5.96 1.39
CA ILE A 53 -2.90 6.53 2.69
C ILE A 53 -3.03 8.05 2.70
N ALA A 54 -2.89 8.71 1.55
CA ALA A 54 -3.01 10.16 1.42
C ALA A 54 -4.42 10.69 1.81
N ARG A 55 -5.42 9.80 1.93
CA ARG A 55 -6.79 10.17 2.31
C ARG A 55 -6.96 10.36 3.82
N PHE A 56 -5.98 9.98 4.63
CA PHE A 56 -6.07 9.93 6.10
C PHE A 56 -5.20 10.99 6.80
N THR A 57 -4.86 12.11 6.14
CA THR A 57 -3.70 12.92 6.53
C THR A 57 -4.07 14.31 7.04
N THR A 58 -3.13 14.87 7.81
CA THR A 58 -3.11 16.25 8.29
C THR A 58 -2.39 17.16 7.28
N THR A 59 -2.54 18.48 7.46
CA THR A 59 -2.06 19.54 6.54
C THR A 59 -0.53 19.62 6.39
N ASP A 60 0.23 19.05 7.33
CA ASP A 60 1.68 19.30 7.45
C ASP A 60 2.56 18.30 6.66
N ILE A 61 1.96 17.42 5.85
CA ILE A 61 2.69 16.39 5.10
C ILE A 61 2.42 16.54 3.61
N VAL A 62 3.49 16.46 2.82
CA VAL A 62 3.40 16.53 1.36
C VAL A 62 3.55 15.14 0.76
N PHE A 63 2.56 14.73 -0.03
CA PHE A 63 2.62 13.51 -0.83
C PHE A 63 3.27 13.80 -2.18
N ARG A 64 4.32 13.05 -2.51
CA ARG A 64 5.03 13.17 -3.79
C ARG A 64 4.84 11.89 -4.61
N PRO A 65 4.29 11.97 -5.84
CA PRO A 65 4.18 10.80 -6.69
C PRO A 65 5.56 10.34 -7.16
N ILE A 66 5.79 9.04 -7.16
CA ILE A 66 7.00 8.42 -7.72
C ILE A 66 6.86 8.36 -9.25
N ARG A 67 7.91 8.75 -9.97
CA ARG A 67 7.95 8.78 -11.44
C ARG A 67 9.32 8.29 -11.94
N PRO A 68 9.44 7.76 -13.17
CA PRO A 68 8.36 7.52 -14.14
C PRO A 68 7.59 6.22 -13.89
N SER A 69 8.16 5.26 -13.16
CA SER A 69 7.60 3.92 -12.93
C SER A 69 7.39 3.67 -11.44
N PRO A 70 6.24 4.07 -10.85
CA PRO A 70 5.95 3.82 -9.44
C PRO A 70 5.69 2.32 -9.17
N PRO A 71 6.08 1.79 -8.00
CA PRO A 71 5.61 0.49 -7.53
C PRO A 71 4.08 0.44 -7.40
N THR A 72 3.46 -0.70 -7.66
CA THR A 72 2.01 -0.88 -7.48
C THR A 72 1.67 -1.43 -6.10
N ALA A 73 0.47 -1.13 -5.62
CA ALA A 73 -0.06 -1.62 -4.35
C ALA A 73 -1.47 -2.17 -4.61
N ASP A 74 -1.53 -3.26 -5.36
CA ASP A 74 -2.76 -3.81 -5.89
C ASP A 74 -3.57 -4.54 -4.81
N VAL A 75 -4.89 -4.40 -4.87
CA VAL A 75 -5.84 -5.09 -3.99
C VAL A 75 -6.60 -6.12 -4.81
N PHE A 76 -6.55 -7.37 -4.36
CA PHE A 76 -7.17 -8.49 -5.05
C PHE A 76 -8.37 -9.04 -4.26
N LEU A 77 -9.42 -9.43 -4.99
CA LEU A 77 -10.49 -10.28 -4.44
C LEU A 77 -10.10 -11.74 -4.68
N VAL A 78 -9.90 -12.48 -3.61
CA VAL A 78 -9.52 -13.90 -3.66
C VAL A 78 -10.63 -14.74 -3.04
N PHE A 79 -11.09 -15.74 -3.78
CA PHE A 79 -12.17 -16.65 -3.37
C PHE A 79 -11.91 -18.03 -3.96
N ARG A 80 -12.60 -19.05 -3.43
CA ARG A 80 -12.47 -20.43 -3.91
C ARG A 80 -13.02 -20.56 -5.32
N LYS A 81 -12.38 -21.39 -6.15
CA LYS A 81 -12.80 -21.61 -7.54
C LYS A 81 -14.21 -22.21 -7.63
N ASP A 82 -14.56 -23.04 -6.67
CA ASP A 82 -15.82 -23.74 -6.50
C ASP A 82 -16.73 -23.08 -5.45
N GLU A 83 -16.60 -21.77 -5.24
CA GLU A 83 -17.44 -21.03 -4.31
C GLU A 83 -18.92 -21.09 -4.72
N THR A 84 -19.80 -21.38 -3.76
CA THR A 84 -21.25 -21.56 -4.00
C THR A 84 -22.11 -20.62 -3.17
N SER A 85 -21.55 -19.96 -2.16
CA SER A 85 -22.28 -19.04 -1.30
C SER A 85 -22.79 -17.83 -2.08
N MET A 86 -24.11 -17.64 -2.06
CA MET A 86 -24.73 -16.44 -2.62
C MET A 86 -24.22 -15.15 -1.96
N VAL A 87 -23.85 -15.20 -0.68
CA VAL A 87 -23.31 -14.02 0.03
C VAL A 87 -21.97 -13.62 -0.59
N VAL A 88 -21.10 -14.58 -0.86
CA VAL A 88 -19.78 -14.31 -1.48
C VAL A 88 -19.97 -13.79 -2.91
N HIS A 89 -20.83 -14.40 -3.71
CA HIS A 89 -21.14 -13.92 -5.06
C HIS A 89 -21.69 -12.49 -5.07
N ASN A 90 -22.61 -12.18 -4.15
CA ASN A 90 -23.17 -10.83 -4.02
C ASN A 90 -22.10 -9.83 -3.59
N PHE A 91 -21.20 -10.20 -2.68
CA PHE A 91 -20.09 -9.35 -2.27
C PHE A 91 -19.11 -9.09 -3.41
N ILE A 92 -18.71 -10.12 -4.17
CA ILE A 92 -17.82 -9.96 -5.34
C ILE A 92 -18.46 -9.00 -6.35
N LYS A 93 -19.74 -9.19 -6.66
CA LYS A 93 -20.48 -8.32 -7.57
C LYS A 93 -20.53 -6.87 -7.08
N LEU A 94 -20.71 -6.66 -5.77
CA LEU A 94 -20.69 -5.33 -5.16
C LEU A 94 -19.29 -4.70 -5.24
N ALA A 95 -18.26 -5.43 -4.84
CA ALA A 95 -16.88 -4.96 -4.83
C ALA A 95 -16.40 -4.60 -6.23
N LEU A 96 -16.68 -5.43 -7.24
CA LEU A 96 -16.31 -5.14 -8.64
C LEU A 96 -17.00 -3.88 -9.18
N ARG A 97 -18.26 -3.62 -8.78
CA ARG A 97 -18.94 -2.36 -9.14
C ARG A 97 -18.20 -1.14 -8.58
N TYR A 98 -17.78 -1.19 -7.32
CA TYR A 98 -17.02 -0.10 -6.69
C TYR A 98 -15.61 0.07 -7.26
N LEU A 99 -14.93 -1.03 -7.60
CA LEU A 99 -13.60 -0.99 -8.18
C LEU A 99 -13.61 -0.41 -9.61
N ASN A 100 -14.63 -0.75 -10.41
CA ASN A 100 -14.75 -0.23 -11.78
C ASN A 100 -15.10 1.26 -11.84
N GLN A 101 -15.77 1.80 -10.82
CA GLN A 101 -16.09 3.23 -10.72
C GLN A 101 -14.89 4.11 -10.33
N ARG A 102 -13.77 3.52 -9.91
CA ARG A 102 -12.58 4.23 -9.41
C ARG A 102 -11.38 4.19 -10.36
N ARG A 103 -11.58 3.74 -11.61
CA ARG A 103 -10.52 3.72 -12.65
C ARG A 103 -10.44 5.02 -13.47
N ASP A 104 -11.28 6.01 -13.17
CA ASP A 104 -11.21 7.39 -13.68
C ASP A 104 -10.47 8.30 -12.70
#